data_AF-A0A3L8SJU0-F1
#
_entry.id   AF-A0A3L8SJU0-F1
#
_cell.length_a   1.000
_cell.length_b   1.000
_cell.length_c   1.000
_cell.angle_alpha   90.00
_cell.angle_beta   90.00
_cell.angle_gamma   90.00
#
_symmetry.space_group_name_H-M   'P 1'
#
loop_
_entity.id
_entity.type
_entity.pdbx_description
1 polymer ?
#
loop_
_entity_poly.entity_id
_entity_poly.type
_entity_poly.pdbx_seq_one_letter_code
_entity_poly.pdbx_strand_id
1 'polypeptide(L)'
;LLKMAPDIPLNINIKEPRWDQSTFVGRANHFFTVTDPRNILLSDAKLENAKKIVHDYRQGIVAPGLTEDELWRAKYIYDSAFHPDTGEKMFVIGRMSAQVPMNMTITGCMMTFYRTTPAVLFWQWVNQSFNAIVNYTNRSGDAPITVRQLGTAYVSATTGAVATALGLNLLAKRVSPLIGRFVPFAAVASANCINIPLMRQRELQYGIPVTDEDGKRLGDSSKAAQQAIAQVVISRILMASPGMAIPPFIMNTLEKKAFLKKFPWMSAPIQVGLVGICLVFATPLCCALFPQKSSMSVSRLEPDLQARIQDSSPGLERVYFNKGL
;
A
#
# COMPACT_ATOMS: atom_id res chain seq x y z
N LEU A 1 8.89 -23.84 43.06
CA LEU A 1 9.49 -22.55 42.68
C LEU A 1 9.12 -22.26 41.23
N LEU A 2 7.97 -21.62 41.01
CA LEU A 2 7.59 -21.09 39.69
C LEU A 2 8.54 -19.93 39.39
N LYS A 3 9.43 -20.08 38.41
CA LYS A 3 10.17 -18.95 37.85
C LYS A 3 9.13 -17.99 37.27
N MET A 4 8.85 -16.89 37.96
CA MET A 4 8.19 -15.73 37.34
C MET A 4 9.06 -15.33 36.15
N ALA A 5 8.49 -15.38 34.95
CA ALA A 5 9.16 -14.86 33.77
C ALA A 5 9.49 -13.38 34.03
N PRO A 6 10.70 -12.89 33.71
CA PRO A 6 11.02 -11.48 33.89
C PRO A 6 10.02 -10.64 33.11
N ASP A 7 9.40 -9.66 33.78
CA ASP A 7 8.53 -8.68 33.13
C ASP A 7 9.32 -8.02 31.99
N ILE A 8 8.71 -7.94 30.80
CA ILE A 8 9.36 -7.29 29.67
C ILE A 8 9.67 -5.82 30.01
N PRO A 9 10.85 -5.31 29.64
CA PRO A 9 11.23 -3.95 29.97
C PRO A 9 10.35 -2.96 29.19
N LEU A 10 9.87 -1.91 29.88
CA LEU A 10 9.03 -0.84 29.29
C LEU A 10 9.77 0.05 28.28
N ASN A 11 11.01 -0.29 27.90
CA ASN A 11 11.81 0.45 26.94
C ASN A 11 11.58 0.02 25.48
N ILE A 12 10.79 -1.04 25.22
CA ILE A 12 10.47 -1.45 23.85
C ILE A 12 9.56 -0.40 23.23
N ASN A 13 10.05 0.29 22.19
CA ASN A 13 9.30 1.32 21.48
C ASN A 13 8.31 0.71 20.48
N ILE A 14 7.10 0.41 20.96
CA ILE A 14 6.00 -0.06 20.10
C ILE A 14 5.28 1.06 19.34
N LYS A 15 5.83 2.28 19.28
CA LYS A 15 5.36 3.31 18.34
C LYS A 15 6.00 3.15 16.97
N GLU A 16 7.15 2.49 16.91
CA GLU A 16 7.90 2.26 15.67
C GLU A 16 7.79 0.80 15.19
N PRO A 17 8.13 0.51 13.92
CA PRO A 17 8.27 -0.85 13.44
C PRO A 17 9.32 -1.67 14.22
N ARG A 18 9.08 -2.97 14.41
CA ARG A 18 10.01 -3.90 15.09
C ARG A 18 11.39 -3.94 14.43
N TRP A 19 11.41 -3.88 13.11
CA TRP A 19 12.64 -4.03 12.32
C TRP A 19 13.14 -2.68 11.85
N ASP A 20 14.46 -2.55 11.74
CA ASP A 20 15.11 -1.34 11.26
C ASP A 20 14.63 -0.96 9.84
N GLN A 21 14.04 0.22 9.72
CA GLN A 21 13.51 0.74 8.47
C GLN A 21 14.59 1.34 7.56
N SER A 22 15.84 1.49 8.03
CA SER A 22 16.98 1.91 7.21
C SER A 22 17.38 0.84 6.17
N THR A 23 17.26 -0.44 6.55
CA THR A 23 17.61 -1.59 5.70
C THR A 23 16.43 -2.07 4.86
N PHE A 24 16.71 -2.58 3.65
CA PHE A 24 15.67 -3.19 2.82
C PHE A 24 15.02 -4.41 3.50
N VAL A 25 15.82 -5.27 4.13
CA VAL A 25 15.35 -6.48 4.80
C VAL A 25 14.41 -6.15 5.96
N GLY A 26 14.74 -5.14 6.77
CA GLY A 26 13.88 -4.72 7.87
C GLY A 26 12.55 -4.12 7.40
N ARG A 27 12.57 -3.31 6.33
CA ARG A 27 11.34 -2.84 5.67
C ARG A 27 10.51 -3.98 5.11
N ALA A 28 11.14 -4.94 4.43
CA ALA A 28 10.45 -6.09 3.88
C ALA A 28 9.75 -6.91 4.98
N ASN A 29 10.45 -7.25 6.07
CA ASN A 29 9.88 -7.96 7.21
C ASN A 29 8.69 -7.22 7.83
N HIS A 30 8.78 -5.89 7.95
CA HIS A 30 7.68 -5.06 8.41
C HIS A 30 6.45 -5.21 7.51
N PHE A 31 6.61 -5.00 6.20
CA PHE A 31 5.48 -5.10 5.28
C PHE A 31 4.92 -6.51 5.15
N PHE A 32 5.76 -7.56 5.13
CA PHE A 32 5.28 -8.94 5.13
C PHE A 32 4.38 -9.25 6.34
N THR A 33 4.66 -8.64 7.49
CA THR A 33 3.89 -8.87 8.72
C THR A 33 2.60 -8.07 8.73
N VAL A 34 2.63 -6.81 8.26
CA VAL A 34 1.44 -5.93 8.23
C VAL A 34 0.45 -6.34 7.13
N THR A 35 0.93 -6.85 6.00
CA THR A 35 0.07 -7.27 4.87
C THR A 35 -0.33 -8.74 4.92
N ASP A 36 -0.04 -9.46 6.02
CA ASP A 36 -0.36 -10.87 6.16
C ASP A 36 -1.87 -11.12 5.99
N PRO A 37 -2.31 -11.82 4.93
CA PRO A 37 -3.72 -12.04 4.64
C PRO A 37 -4.42 -12.90 5.70
N ARG A 38 -3.67 -13.68 6.49
CA ARG A 38 -4.23 -14.51 7.58
C ARG A 38 -4.87 -13.65 8.66
N ASN A 39 -4.45 -12.39 8.80
CA ASN A 39 -5.01 -11.46 9.79
C ASN A 39 -6.48 -11.11 9.52
N ILE A 40 -6.98 -11.30 8.29
CA ILE A 40 -8.42 -11.15 7.98
C ILE A 40 -9.27 -12.19 8.73
N LEU A 41 -8.74 -13.39 8.95
CA LEU A 41 -9.47 -14.51 9.55
C LEU A 41 -9.48 -14.46 11.09
N LEU A 42 -8.88 -13.42 11.69
CA LEU A 42 -8.86 -13.27 13.14
C LEU A 42 -10.26 -12.88 13.66
N SER A 43 -10.68 -13.56 14.73
CA SER A 43 -11.93 -13.24 15.41
C SER A 43 -11.85 -11.94 16.18
N ASP A 44 -13.01 -11.32 16.40
CA ASP A 44 -13.13 -10.08 17.16
C ASP A 44 -12.51 -10.19 18.55
N ALA A 45 -12.68 -11.33 19.23
CA ALA A 45 -12.05 -11.57 20.53
C ALA A 45 -10.51 -11.51 20.48
N LYS A 46 -9.89 -12.02 19.40
CA LYS A 46 -8.43 -11.94 19.24
C LYS A 46 -7.97 -10.51 18.95
N LEU A 47 -8.74 -9.76 18.17
CA LEU A 47 -8.45 -8.36 17.86
C LEU A 47 -8.56 -7.49 19.11
N GLU A 48 -9.60 -7.66 19.92
CA GLU A 48 -9.77 -6.92 21.17
C GLU A 48 -8.70 -7.29 22.21
N ASN A 49 -8.30 -8.56 22.29
CA ASN A 49 -7.18 -8.96 23.16
C ASN A 49 -5.86 -8.30 22.73
N ALA A 50 -5.57 -8.26 21.43
CA ALA A 50 -4.39 -7.59 20.91
C ALA A 50 -4.43 -6.08 21.19
N LYS A 51 -5.59 -5.44 21.02
CA LYS A 51 -5.81 -4.03 21.38
C LYS A 51 -5.56 -3.78 22.87
N LYS A 52 -6.07 -4.64 23.75
CA LYS A 52 -5.84 -4.54 25.20
C LYS A 52 -4.35 -4.61 25.53
N ILE A 53 -3.62 -5.61 25.03
CA ILE A 53 -2.17 -5.76 25.27
C ILE A 53 -1.40 -4.50 24.83
N VAL A 54 -1.71 -3.97 23.64
CA VAL A 54 -1.05 -2.76 23.12
C VAL A 54 -1.40 -1.53 23.94
N HIS A 55 -2.65 -1.39 24.39
CA HIS A 55 -3.09 -0.25 25.18
C HIS A 55 -2.49 -0.27 26.59
N ASP A 56 -2.57 -1.41 27.27
CA ASP A 56 -2.00 -1.63 28.60
C ASP A 56 -0.50 -1.33 28.58
N TYR A 57 0.23 -1.87 27.59
CA TYR A 57 1.67 -1.63 27.46
C TYR A 57 2.00 -0.15 27.21
N ARG A 58 1.21 0.57 26.39
CA ARG A 58 1.37 2.03 26.18
C ARG A 58 1.15 2.84 27.45
N GLN A 59 0.39 2.33 28.40
CA GLN A 59 0.15 2.93 29.72
C GLN A 59 1.15 2.49 30.79
N GLY A 60 2.13 1.65 30.44
CA GLY A 60 3.11 1.11 31.38
C GLY A 60 2.63 -0.12 32.14
N ILE A 61 1.51 -0.73 31.74
CA ILE A 61 0.92 -1.92 32.37
C ILE A 61 1.38 -3.15 31.58
N VAL A 62 2.14 -4.04 32.23
CA VAL A 62 2.64 -5.28 31.62
C VAL A 62 1.92 -6.47 32.26
N ALA A 63 1.28 -7.30 31.45
CA ALA A 63 0.64 -8.52 31.93
C ALA A 63 1.69 -9.55 32.38
N PRO A 64 1.48 -10.26 33.51
CA PRO A 64 2.42 -11.26 33.99
C PRO A 64 2.69 -12.33 32.93
N GLY A 65 3.96 -12.56 32.61
CA GLY A 65 4.39 -13.56 31.63
C GLY A 65 4.29 -13.14 30.17
N LEU A 66 3.92 -11.88 29.87
CA LEU A 66 3.96 -11.35 28.50
C LEU A 66 5.40 -11.32 27.98
N THR A 67 5.64 -11.99 26.86
CA THR A 67 6.95 -11.99 26.19
C THR A 67 7.06 -10.86 25.15
N GLU A 68 8.29 -10.50 24.78
CA GLU A 68 8.53 -9.49 23.72
C GLU A 68 7.90 -9.92 22.39
N ASP A 69 8.00 -11.20 22.03
CA ASP A 69 7.41 -11.72 20.80
C ASP A 69 5.87 -11.64 20.80
N GLU A 70 5.24 -11.87 21.95
CA GLU A 70 3.79 -11.72 22.12
C GLU A 70 3.37 -10.26 22.05
N LEU A 71 4.15 -9.34 22.64
CA LEU A 71 3.91 -7.91 22.52
C LEU A 71 3.97 -7.46 21.05
N TRP A 72 5.02 -7.84 20.33
CA TRP A 72 5.13 -7.51 18.90
C TRP A 72 4.01 -8.14 18.09
N ARG A 73 3.66 -9.40 18.36
CA ARG A 73 2.55 -10.08 17.68
C ARG A 73 1.22 -9.36 17.94
N ALA A 74 0.94 -8.96 19.18
CA ALA A 74 -0.25 -8.19 19.52
C ALA A 74 -0.24 -6.83 18.80
N LYS A 75 0.90 -6.15 18.76
CA LYS A 75 1.08 -4.90 18.00
C LYS A 75 0.74 -5.08 16.52
N TYR A 76 1.27 -6.10 15.86
CA TYR A 76 1.00 -6.32 14.44
C TYR A 76 -0.45 -6.71 14.15
N ILE A 77 -1.07 -7.50 15.02
CA ILE A 77 -2.50 -7.78 14.93
C ILE A 77 -3.30 -6.48 15.08
N TYR A 78 -2.94 -5.65 16.06
CA TYR A 78 -3.57 -4.35 16.28
C TYR A 78 -3.41 -3.44 15.05
N ASP A 79 -2.19 -3.23 14.56
CA ASP A 79 -1.91 -2.37 13.40
C ASP A 79 -2.61 -2.87 12.12
N SER A 80 -2.88 -4.17 12.00
CA SER A 80 -3.59 -4.73 10.84
C SER A 80 -5.10 -4.44 10.84
N ALA A 81 -5.68 -4.12 11.99
CA ALA A 81 -7.14 -4.07 12.17
C ALA A 81 -7.68 -2.77 12.75
N PHE A 82 -6.85 -1.95 13.40
CA PHE A 82 -7.23 -0.70 14.03
C PHE A 82 -6.52 0.49 13.39
N HIS A 83 -7.24 1.61 13.30
CA HIS A 83 -6.69 2.85 12.75
C HIS A 83 -5.58 3.38 13.67
N PRO A 84 -4.42 3.81 13.13
CA PRO A 84 -3.30 4.27 13.95
C PRO A 84 -3.67 5.48 14.82
N ASP A 85 -4.43 6.42 14.27
CA ASP A 85 -4.75 7.68 14.96
C ASP A 85 -5.98 7.58 15.88
N THR A 86 -7.10 7.02 15.40
CA THR A 86 -8.35 6.95 16.19
C THR A 86 -8.43 5.74 17.10
N GLY A 87 -7.65 4.68 16.83
CA GLY A 87 -7.77 3.40 17.54
C GLY A 87 -9.09 2.66 17.29
N GLU A 88 -9.88 3.11 16.32
CA GLU A 88 -11.12 2.48 15.90
C GLU A 88 -10.85 1.30 14.98
N LYS A 89 -11.73 0.30 15.06
CA LYS A 89 -11.63 -0.90 14.23
C LYS A 89 -11.96 -0.56 12.79
N MET A 90 -11.00 -0.81 11.90
CA MET A 90 -11.16 -0.60 10.47
C MET A 90 -12.13 -1.62 9.86
N PHE A 91 -12.92 -1.15 8.89
CA PHE A 91 -13.75 -2.01 8.05
C PHE A 91 -12.87 -3.07 7.37
N VAL A 92 -13.32 -4.34 7.40
CA VAL A 92 -12.47 -5.50 7.03
C VAL A 92 -11.84 -5.34 5.64
N ILE A 93 -12.60 -4.87 4.67
CA ILE A 93 -12.13 -4.67 3.28
C ILE A 93 -11.09 -3.55 3.19
N GLY A 94 -11.15 -2.55 4.07
CA GLY A 94 -10.20 -1.43 4.09
C GLY A 94 -8.88 -1.73 4.81
N ARG A 95 -8.75 -2.89 5.46
CA ARG A 95 -7.54 -3.29 6.19
C ARG A 95 -6.38 -3.57 5.25
N MET A 96 -5.15 -3.28 5.69
CA MET A 96 -3.93 -3.62 4.94
C MET A 96 -3.84 -5.13 4.64
N SER A 97 -4.31 -5.99 5.56
CA SER A 97 -4.37 -7.44 5.36
C SER A 97 -5.32 -7.86 4.23
N ALA A 98 -6.36 -7.07 3.93
CA ALA A 98 -7.31 -7.32 2.84
C ALA A 98 -6.79 -6.92 1.46
N GLN A 99 -5.70 -6.15 1.39
CA GLN A 99 -5.15 -5.69 0.12
C GLN A 99 -4.77 -6.83 -0.81
N VAL A 100 -4.02 -7.83 -0.32
CA VAL A 100 -3.55 -8.92 -1.17
C VAL A 100 -4.72 -9.81 -1.64
N PRO A 101 -5.64 -10.27 -0.77
CA PRO A 101 -6.79 -11.08 -1.19
C PRO A 101 -7.74 -10.35 -2.15
N MET A 102 -8.06 -9.09 -1.87
CA MET A 102 -8.96 -8.33 -2.73
C MET A 102 -8.31 -8.02 -4.08
N ASN A 103 -7.05 -7.56 -4.10
CA ASN A 103 -6.36 -7.27 -5.35
C ASN A 103 -6.12 -8.53 -6.19
N MET A 104 -5.87 -9.70 -5.58
CA MET A 104 -5.72 -10.93 -6.37
C MET A 104 -7.02 -11.36 -7.03
N THR A 105 -8.17 -11.21 -6.34
CA THR A 105 -9.48 -11.51 -6.91
C THR A 105 -9.81 -10.53 -8.02
N ILE A 106 -9.70 -9.22 -7.75
CA ILE A 106 -10.02 -8.17 -8.72
C ILE A 106 -9.12 -8.29 -9.95
N THR A 107 -7.80 -8.38 -9.76
CA THR A 107 -6.84 -8.48 -10.87
C THR A 107 -6.99 -9.79 -11.64
N GLY A 108 -7.13 -10.92 -10.94
CA GLY A 108 -7.33 -12.22 -11.58
C GLY A 108 -8.59 -12.23 -12.45
N CYS A 109 -9.71 -11.78 -11.90
CA CYS A 109 -10.97 -11.68 -12.63
C CYS A 109 -10.93 -10.63 -13.75
N MET A 110 -10.27 -9.49 -13.53
CA MET A 110 -9.98 -8.52 -14.58
C MET A 110 -9.32 -9.25 -15.73
N MET A 111 -8.18 -9.91 -15.52
CA MET A 111 -7.44 -10.56 -16.59
C MET A 111 -8.19 -11.71 -17.26
N THR A 112 -9.07 -12.43 -16.56
CA THR A 112 -9.89 -13.49 -17.16
C THR A 112 -11.04 -12.92 -18.01
N PHE A 113 -11.76 -11.94 -17.48
CA PHE A 113 -13.04 -11.48 -18.03
C PHE A 113 -12.93 -10.16 -18.82
N TYR A 114 -11.74 -9.58 -18.99
CA TYR A 114 -11.46 -8.31 -19.68
C TYR A 114 -11.76 -8.27 -21.20
N ARG A 115 -12.71 -9.08 -21.69
CA ARG A 115 -12.91 -9.27 -23.14
C ARG A 115 -13.97 -8.35 -23.73
N THR A 116 -14.90 -7.85 -22.92
CA THR A 116 -16.03 -7.02 -23.38
C THR A 116 -16.04 -5.67 -22.67
N THR A 117 -16.55 -4.64 -23.34
CA THR A 117 -16.68 -3.29 -22.77
C THR A 117 -17.45 -3.29 -21.44
N PRO A 118 -18.60 -3.98 -21.28
CA PRO A 118 -19.30 -4.03 -20.00
C PRO A 118 -18.45 -4.67 -18.88
N ALA A 119 -17.71 -5.74 -19.19
CA ALA A 119 -16.83 -6.37 -18.22
C ALA A 119 -15.66 -5.45 -17.82
N VAL A 120 -15.08 -4.72 -18.78
CA VAL A 120 -14.05 -3.72 -18.53
C VAL A 120 -14.57 -2.63 -17.58
N LEU A 121 -15.75 -2.08 -17.86
CA LEU A 121 -16.38 -1.06 -17.02
C LEU A 121 -16.65 -1.59 -15.61
N PHE A 122 -17.24 -2.78 -15.51
CA PHE A 122 -17.56 -3.41 -14.24
C PHE A 122 -16.31 -3.63 -13.39
N TRP A 123 -15.28 -4.26 -13.94
CA TRP A 123 -14.08 -4.58 -13.17
C TRP A 123 -13.25 -3.35 -12.81
N GLN A 124 -13.20 -2.33 -13.68
CA GLN A 124 -12.56 -1.05 -13.33
C GLN A 124 -13.33 -0.34 -12.22
N TRP A 125 -14.66 -0.34 -12.27
CA TRP A 125 -15.50 0.18 -11.20
C TRP A 125 -15.25 -0.55 -9.87
N VAL A 126 -15.21 -1.90 -9.86
CA VAL A 126 -14.88 -2.70 -8.67
C VAL A 126 -13.49 -2.33 -8.14
N ASN A 127 -12.48 -2.28 -9.01
CA ASN A 127 -11.10 -1.95 -8.64
C ASN A 127 -11.00 -0.56 -7.99
N GLN A 128 -11.62 0.45 -8.61
CA GLN A 128 -11.59 1.80 -8.08
C GLN A 128 -12.42 1.96 -6.81
N SER A 129 -13.52 1.22 -6.68
CA SER A 129 -14.33 1.22 -5.46
C SER A 129 -13.54 0.64 -4.28
N PHE A 130 -12.82 -0.45 -4.51
CA PHE A 130 -11.91 -1.03 -3.52
C PHE A 130 -10.82 -0.03 -3.11
N ASN A 131 -10.15 0.61 -4.08
CA ASN A 131 -9.14 1.63 -3.78
C ASN A 131 -9.73 2.83 -3.00
N ALA A 132 -10.96 3.25 -3.31
CA ALA A 132 -11.63 4.32 -2.56
C ALA A 132 -11.92 3.92 -1.10
N ILE A 133 -12.35 2.67 -0.86
CA ILE A 133 -12.57 2.14 0.50
C ILE A 133 -11.26 2.08 1.28
N VAL A 134 -10.19 1.57 0.68
CA VAL A 134 -8.86 1.52 1.31
C VAL A 134 -8.39 2.94 1.65
N ASN A 135 -8.51 3.88 0.71
CA ASN A 135 -8.12 5.27 0.92
C ASN A 135 -8.94 5.95 2.02
N TYR A 136 -10.25 5.70 2.07
CA TYR A 136 -11.12 6.22 3.12
C TYR A 136 -10.78 5.65 4.50
N THR A 137 -10.48 4.35 4.55
CA THR A 137 -10.21 3.62 5.80
C THR A 137 -8.83 3.93 6.37
N ASN A 138 -7.85 4.27 5.53
CA ASN A 138 -6.46 4.52 5.93
C ASN A 138 -6.09 6.03 5.92
N ARG A 139 -7.08 6.93 5.91
CA ARG A 139 -6.83 8.39 5.90
C ARG A 139 -6.27 8.86 7.24
N SER A 140 -5.19 9.64 7.23
CA SER A 140 -4.64 10.21 8.47
C SER A 140 -5.66 11.10 9.19
N GLY A 141 -5.69 11.02 10.52
CA GLY A 141 -6.53 11.84 11.40
C GLY A 141 -6.14 13.32 11.40
N ASP A 142 -4.84 13.61 11.28
CA ASP A 142 -4.30 14.99 11.32
C ASP A 142 -4.41 15.75 9.99
N ALA A 143 -4.69 15.06 8.89
CA ALA A 143 -4.86 15.64 7.56
C ALA A 143 -5.99 14.93 6.79
N PRO A 144 -7.26 15.09 7.21
CA PRO A 144 -8.35 14.31 6.67
C PRO A 144 -8.55 14.58 5.17
N ILE A 145 -8.52 13.50 4.39
CA ILE A 145 -8.95 13.52 2.99
C ILE A 145 -10.44 13.90 2.96
N THR A 146 -10.76 14.98 2.25
CA THR A 146 -12.17 15.40 2.15
C THR A 146 -12.95 14.44 1.27
N VAL A 147 -14.26 14.27 1.53
CA VAL A 147 -15.13 13.43 0.70
C VAL A 147 -15.11 13.88 -0.75
N ARG A 148 -15.01 15.20 -1.00
CA ARG A 148 -14.85 15.77 -2.34
C ARG A 148 -13.55 15.30 -3.00
N GLN A 149 -12.42 15.32 -2.29
CA GLN A 149 -11.14 14.85 -2.82
C GLN A 149 -11.19 13.35 -3.16
N LEU A 150 -11.74 12.53 -2.27
CA LEU A 150 -11.94 11.10 -2.51
C LEU A 150 -12.84 10.86 -3.72
N GLY A 151 -13.96 11.59 -3.83
CA GLY A 151 -14.88 11.51 -4.96
C GLY A 151 -14.23 11.91 -6.30
N THR A 152 -13.48 13.02 -6.31
CA THR A 152 -12.71 13.46 -7.48
C THR A 152 -11.68 12.41 -7.89
N ALA A 153 -10.86 11.93 -6.95
CA ALA A 153 -9.86 10.90 -7.22
C ALA A 153 -10.50 9.62 -7.78
N TYR A 154 -11.62 9.19 -7.20
CA TYR A 154 -12.37 8.02 -7.64
C TYR A 154 -12.92 8.17 -9.07
N VAL A 155 -13.62 9.27 -9.37
CA VAL A 155 -14.20 9.51 -10.71
C VAL A 155 -13.10 9.67 -11.76
N SER A 156 -12.06 10.47 -11.46
CA SER A 156 -10.96 10.72 -12.38
C SER A 156 -10.15 9.45 -12.66
N ALA A 157 -9.83 8.66 -11.64
CA ALA A 157 -9.09 7.42 -11.83
C ALA A 157 -9.93 6.34 -12.53
N THR A 158 -11.24 6.25 -12.25
CA THR A 158 -12.15 5.35 -12.98
C THR A 158 -12.24 5.73 -14.45
N THR A 159 -12.44 7.02 -14.73
CA THR A 159 -12.48 7.55 -16.10
C THR A 159 -11.18 7.28 -16.84
N GLY A 160 -10.04 7.57 -16.20
CA GLY A 160 -8.72 7.33 -16.78
C GLY A 160 -8.47 5.85 -17.05
N ALA A 161 -8.77 4.97 -16.10
CA ALA A 161 -8.59 3.52 -16.27
C ALA A 161 -9.45 2.96 -17.41
N VAL A 162 -10.72 3.37 -17.48
CA VAL A 162 -11.64 2.96 -18.54
C VAL A 162 -11.21 3.51 -19.89
N ALA A 163 -10.83 4.79 -19.97
CA ALA A 163 -10.36 5.42 -21.20
C ALA A 163 -9.12 4.70 -21.74
N THR A 164 -8.12 4.45 -20.89
CA THR A 164 -6.93 3.67 -21.27
C THR A 164 -7.30 2.27 -21.72
N ALA A 165 -8.16 1.58 -20.98
CA ALA A 165 -8.56 0.22 -21.30
C ALA A 165 -9.27 0.10 -22.65
N LEU A 166 -10.27 0.95 -22.89
CA LEU A 166 -11.03 0.94 -24.13
C LEU A 166 -10.18 1.42 -25.30
N GLY A 167 -9.38 2.48 -25.11
CA GLY A 167 -8.47 2.99 -26.12
C GLY A 167 -7.45 1.93 -26.57
N LEU A 168 -6.79 1.26 -25.63
CA LEU A 168 -5.83 0.21 -25.95
C LEU A 168 -6.50 -1.05 -26.50
N ASN A 169 -7.71 -1.40 -26.07
CA ASN A 169 -8.46 -2.51 -26.67
C ASN A 169 -8.81 -2.25 -28.14
N LEU A 170 -9.15 -1.01 -28.50
CA LEU A 170 -9.38 -0.61 -29.89
C LEU A 170 -8.11 -0.70 -30.72
N LEU A 171 -6.96 -0.31 -30.16
CA LEU A 171 -5.65 -0.41 -30.82
C LEU A 171 -5.19 -1.87 -30.94
N ALA A 172 -5.40 -2.69 -29.92
CA ALA A 172 -4.99 -4.10 -29.91
C ALA A 172 -5.68 -4.91 -31.03
N LYS A 173 -6.94 -4.57 -31.37
CA LYS A 173 -7.64 -5.15 -32.53
C LYS A 173 -6.93 -4.89 -33.87
N ARG A 174 -6.11 -3.85 -33.96
CA ARG A 174 -5.41 -3.42 -35.19
C ARG A 174 -3.95 -3.87 -35.27
N VAL A 175 -3.35 -4.35 -34.18
CA VAL A 175 -1.89 -4.58 -34.11
C VAL A 175 -1.54 -6.02 -33.75
N SER A 176 -1.85 -6.48 -32.53
CA SER A 176 -1.55 -7.85 -32.10
C SER A 176 -2.36 -8.25 -30.86
N PRO A 177 -2.88 -9.49 -30.79
CA PRO A 177 -3.53 -10.04 -29.59
C PRO A 177 -2.64 -10.02 -28.34
N LEU A 178 -1.31 -9.95 -28.48
CA LEU A 178 -0.38 -9.86 -27.36
C LEU A 178 -0.49 -8.52 -26.62
N ILE A 179 -0.72 -7.41 -27.34
CA ILE A 179 -0.90 -6.08 -26.72
C ILE A 179 -2.18 -6.07 -25.88
N GLY A 180 -3.23 -6.76 -26.35
CA GLY A 180 -4.49 -6.93 -25.63
C GLY A 180 -4.32 -7.52 -24.21
N ARG A 181 -3.29 -8.34 -23.99
CA ARG A 181 -3.01 -8.95 -22.69
C ARG A 181 -2.43 -7.99 -21.67
N PHE A 182 -1.81 -6.89 -22.11
CA PHE A 182 -1.24 -5.85 -21.24
C PHE A 182 -2.19 -4.68 -20.98
N VAL A 183 -3.37 -4.67 -21.60
CA VAL A 183 -4.38 -3.62 -21.40
C VAL A 183 -4.80 -3.48 -19.93
N PRO A 184 -5.06 -4.56 -19.16
CA PRO A 184 -5.37 -4.44 -17.74
C PRO A 184 -4.26 -3.75 -16.95
N PHE A 185 -2.99 -4.08 -17.26
CA PHE A 185 -1.83 -3.47 -16.62
C PHE A 185 -1.72 -1.98 -16.92
N ALA A 186 -1.83 -1.61 -18.19
CA ALA A 186 -1.78 -0.20 -18.59
C ALA A 186 -2.93 0.61 -17.95
N ALA A 187 -4.13 0.04 -17.88
CA ALA A 187 -5.27 0.70 -17.24
C ALA A 187 -5.04 0.92 -15.73
N VAL A 188 -4.53 -0.10 -15.02
CA VAL A 188 -4.18 0.03 -13.59
C VAL A 188 -3.03 1.02 -13.38
N ALA A 189 -2.02 1.03 -14.25
CA ALA A 189 -0.94 2.00 -14.19
C ALA A 189 -1.45 3.43 -14.38
N SER A 190 -2.29 3.67 -15.40
CA SER A 190 -2.96 4.97 -15.60
C SER A 190 -3.79 5.38 -14.39
N ALA A 191 -4.54 4.45 -13.80
CA ALA A 191 -5.34 4.72 -12.61
C ALA A 191 -4.46 5.17 -11.43
N ASN A 192 -3.33 4.51 -11.19
CA ASN A 192 -2.39 4.88 -10.12
C ASN A 192 -1.75 6.25 -10.36
N CYS A 193 -1.39 6.58 -11.61
CA CYS A 193 -0.87 7.89 -11.99
C CYS A 193 -1.87 9.04 -11.78
N ILE A 194 -3.18 8.74 -11.71
CA ILE A 194 -4.24 9.73 -11.48
C ILE A 194 -4.65 9.76 -10.00
N ASN A 195 -4.93 8.59 -9.42
CA ASN A 195 -5.46 8.45 -8.07
C ASN A 195 -4.48 9.01 -7.03
N ILE A 196 -3.21 8.59 -7.06
CA ILE A 196 -2.26 8.94 -5.99
C ILE A 196 -2.00 10.46 -5.93
N PRO A 197 -1.71 11.16 -7.05
CA PRO A 197 -1.55 12.62 -7.00
C PRO A 197 -2.82 13.36 -6.57
N LEU A 198 -4.01 12.91 -6.98
CA LEU A 198 -5.27 13.54 -6.58
C LEU A 198 -5.59 13.34 -5.09
N MET A 199 -5.30 12.16 -4.56
CA MET A 199 -5.44 11.86 -3.13
C MET A 199 -4.47 12.69 -2.29
N ARG A 200 -3.26 12.89 -2.80
CA ARG A 200 -2.19 13.65 -2.13
C ARG A 200 -2.05 15.08 -2.66
N GLN A 201 -3.11 15.64 -3.25
CA GLN A 201 -3.05 16.96 -3.89
C GLN A 201 -2.75 18.09 -2.88
N ARG A 202 -3.16 17.94 -1.61
CA ARG A 202 -2.83 18.90 -0.56
C ARG A 202 -1.33 18.95 -0.29
N GLU A 203 -0.67 17.80 -0.28
CA GLU A 203 0.78 17.72 -0.12
C GLU A 203 1.51 18.39 -1.30
N LEU A 204 0.94 18.30 -2.51
CA LEU A 204 1.48 19.00 -3.67
C LEU A 204 1.28 20.53 -3.59
N GLN A 205 0.21 20.99 -2.95
CA GLN A 205 -0.12 22.41 -2.81
C GLN A 205 0.61 23.08 -1.64
N TYR A 206 0.61 22.44 -0.47
CA TYR A 206 1.09 23.01 0.79
C TYR A 206 2.43 22.42 1.26
N GLY A 207 2.91 21.37 0.61
CA GLY A 207 4.14 20.67 0.97
C GLY A 207 3.95 19.60 2.04
N ILE A 208 5.04 18.85 2.25
CA ILE A 208 5.18 17.92 3.38
C ILE A 208 6.30 18.39 4.31
N PRO A 209 6.23 18.07 5.62
CA PRO A 209 7.27 18.44 6.56
C PRO A 209 8.63 17.89 6.16
N VAL A 210 9.63 18.77 6.13
CA VAL A 210 11.05 18.42 6.02
C VAL A 210 11.75 18.65 7.35
N THR A 211 12.63 17.72 7.72
CA THR A 211 13.40 17.75 8.97
C THR A 211 14.90 17.64 8.71
N ASP A 212 15.71 17.99 9.70
CA ASP A 212 17.11 17.59 9.76
C ASP A 212 17.26 16.13 10.24
N GLU A 213 18.50 15.72 10.52
CA GLU A 213 18.85 14.38 11.02
C GLU A 213 18.25 14.12 12.41
N ASP A 214 18.28 15.14 13.27
CA ASP A 214 17.77 15.12 14.64
C ASP A 214 16.23 15.17 14.71
N GLY A 215 15.55 15.31 13.56
CA GLY A 215 14.09 15.34 13.47
C GLY A 215 13.47 16.70 13.76
N LYS A 216 14.27 17.76 13.85
CA LYS A 216 13.78 19.14 13.96
C LYS A 216 13.16 19.55 12.63
N ARG A 217 11.92 20.03 12.68
CA ARG A 217 11.20 20.52 11.49
C ARG A 217 11.82 21.81 10.99
N LEU A 218 12.19 21.83 9.70
CA LEU A 218 12.80 22.97 9.02
C LEU A 218 11.78 23.76 8.19
N GLY A 219 10.68 23.11 7.79
CA GLY A 219 9.58 23.72 7.03
C GLY A 219 8.76 22.67 6.30
N ASP A 220 7.98 23.10 5.32
CA ASP A 220 7.20 22.25 4.44
C ASP A 220 7.65 22.44 2.98
N SER A 221 7.80 21.34 2.23
CA SER A 221 8.27 21.37 0.84
C SER A 221 7.33 20.62 -0.10
N SER A 222 6.87 21.31 -1.14
CA SER A 222 6.07 20.73 -2.22
C SER A 222 6.93 19.92 -3.18
N LYS A 223 8.21 20.27 -3.35
CA LYS A 223 9.16 19.46 -4.13
C LYS A 223 9.46 18.12 -3.46
N ALA A 224 9.58 18.09 -2.14
CA ALA A 224 9.67 16.84 -1.39
C ALA A 224 8.42 15.97 -1.60
N ALA A 225 7.23 16.58 -1.57
CA ALA A 225 5.97 15.91 -1.84
C ALA A 225 5.90 15.31 -3.26
N GLN A 226 6.33 16.07 -4.29
CA GLN A 226 6.39 15.59 -5.67
C GLN A 226 7.29 14.35 -5.80
N GLN A 227 8.49 14.39 -5.21
CA GLN A 227 9.40 13.25 -5.21
C GLN A 227 8.80 12.03 -4.49
N ALA A 228 8.20 12.24 -3.31
CA ALA A 228 7.54 11.18 -2.54
C ALA A 228 6.39 10.53 -3.34
N ILE A 229 5.52 11.34 -3.92
CA ILE A 229 4.37 10.88 -4.71
C ILE A 229 4.84 10.12 -5.96
N ALA A 230 5.86 10.60 -6.66
CA ALA A 230 6.43 9.90 -7.82
C ALA A 230 6.98 8.52 -7.44
N GLN A 231 7.72 8.42 -6.32
CA GLN A 231 8.21 7.15 -5.81
C GLN A 231 7.07 6.17 -5.46
N VAL A 232 5.99 6.67 -4.86
CA VAL A 232 4.81 5.84 -4.53
C VAL A 232 4.09 5.37 -5.79
N VAL A 233 3.90 6.24 -6.80
CA VAL A 233 3.32 5.85 -8.10
C VAL A 233 4.15 4.74 -8.75
N ILE A 234 5.48 4.90 -8.81
CA ILE A 234 6.39 3.89 -9.36
C ILE A 234 6.26 2.58 -8.59
N SER A 235 6.30 2.64 -7.26
CA SER A 235 6.18 1.45 -6.40
C SER A 235 4.87 0.71 -6.66
N ARG A 236 3.73 1.43 -6.77
CA ARG A 236 2.40 0.83 -7.02
C ARG A 236 2.29 0.18 -8.39
N ILE A 237 2.88 0.80 -9.43
CA ILE A 237 2.93 0.19 -10.76
C ILE A 237 3.78 -1.08 -10.72
N LEU A 238 4.96 -1.03 -10.10
CA LEU A 238 5.84 -2.18 -9.97
C LEU A 238 5.21 -3.33 -9.17
N MET A 239 4.40 -3.04 -8.14
CA MET A 239 3.64 -4.06 -7.39
C MET A 239 2.71 -4.87 -8.30
N ALA A 240 2.05 -4.22 -9.26
CA ALA A 240 1.09 -4.87 -10.16
C ALA A 240 1.80 -5.65 -11.30
N SER A 241 3.02 -5.27 -11.67
CA SER A 241 3.72 -5.82 -12.84
C SER A 241 3.87 -7.35 -12.80
N PRO A 242 4.39 -8.01 -11.73
CA PRO A 242 4.55 -9.46 -11.72
C PRO A 242 3.21 -10.20 -11.85
N GLY A 243 2.19 -9.73 -11.12
CA GLY A 243 0.85 -10.32 -11.12
C GLY A 243 0.12 -10.19 -12.46
N MET A 244 0.44 -9.19 -13.28
CA MET A 244 -0.18 -9.02 -14.58
C MET A 244 0.67 -9.52 -15.75
N ALA A 245 1.99 -9.63 -15.58
CA ALA A 245 2.90 -10.10 -16.62
C ALA A 245 3.10 -11.62 -16.60
N ILE A 246 3.25 -12.25 -15.44
CA ILE A 246 3.61 -13.67 -15.33
C ILE A 246 2.41 -14.60 -15.61
N PRO A 247 1.22 -14.40 -15.00
CA PRO A 247 0.11 -15.33 -15.17
C PRO A 247 -0.33 -15.56 -16.63
N PRO A 248 -0.36 -14.57 -17.55
CA PRO A 248 -0.72 -14.80 -18.94
C PRO A 248 0.17 -15.81 -19.66
N PHE A 249 1.48 -15.86 -19.36
CA PHE A 249 2.39 -16.85 -19.97
C PHE A 249 2.11 -18.27 -19.47
N ILE A 250 1.85 -18.41 -18.17
CA ILE A 250 1.50 -19.69 -17.54
C ILE A 250 0.14 -20.16 -18.07
N MET A 251 -0.87 -19.29 -18.05
CA MET A 251 -2.22 -19.57 -18.52
C MET A 251 -2.24 -19.98 -20.00
N ASN A 252 -1.46 -19.31 -20.86
CA ASN A 252 -1.34 -19.67 -22.27
C ASN A 252 -0.82 -21.11 -22.49
N THR A 253 -0.03 -21.63 -21.54
CA THR A 253 0.44 -23.02 -21.56
C THR A 253 -0.60 -23.97 -20.99
N LEU A 254 -1.24 -23.59 -19.87
CA LEU A 254 -2.27 -24.41 -19.21
C LEU A 254 -3.53 -24.57 -20.06
N GLU A 255 -3.96 -23.52 -20.77
CA GLU A 255 -5.17 -23.52 -21.61
C GLU A 255 -5.06 -24.51 -22.79
N LYS A 256 -3.82 -24.83 -23.20
CA LYS A 256 -3.58 -25.84 -24.25
C LYS A 256 -3.69 -27.27 -23.72
N LYS A 257 -3.60 -27.49 -22.41
CA LYS A 257 -3.65 -28.82 -21.78
C LYS A 257 -5.08 -29.32 -21.63
N ALA A 258 -5.23 -30.65 -21.56
CA ALA A 258 -6.53 -31.32 -21.47
C ALA A 258 -7.36 -30.89 -20.24
N PHE A 259 -6.72 -30.56 -19.13
CA PHE A 259 -7.39 -30.15 -17.89
C PHE A 259 -8.26 -28.89 -18.09
N LEU A 260 -7.70 -27.80 -18.60
CA LEU A 260 -8.44 -26.56 -18.83
C LEU A 260 -9.41 -26.64 -20.02
N LYS A 261 -9.14 -27.52 -20.99
CA LYS A 261 -10.11 -27.85 -22.04
C LYS A 261 -11.35 -28.54 -21.46
N LYS A 262 -11.18 -29.42 -20.47
CA LYS A 262 -12.27 -30.13 -19.80
C LYS A 262 -13.00 -29.25 -18.76
N PHE A 263 -12.28 -28.36 -18.08
CA PHE A 263 -12.82 -27.50 -17.03
C PHE A 263 -12.47 -26.02 -17.30
N PRO A 264 -13.08 -25.36 -18.29
CA PRO A 264 -12.74 -23.98 -18.66
C PRO A 264 -13.05 -22.96 -17.55
N TRP A 265 -14.02 -23.26 -16.67
CA TRP A 265 -14.35 -22.42 -15.51
C TRP A 265 -13.22 -22.31 -14.48
N MET A 266 -12.27 -23.26 -14.47
CA MET A 266 -11.08 -23.24 -13.60
C MET A 266 -10.06 -22.17 -14.00
N SER A 267 -10.21 -21.55 -15.18
CA SER A 267 -9.31 -20.49 -15.65
C SER A 267 -9.28 -19.30 -14.67
N ALA A 268 -10.44 -18.83 -14.20
CA ALA A 268 -10.52 -17.73 -13.23
C ALA A 268 -9.89 -18.08 -11.87
N PRO A 269 -10.24 -19.19 -11.19
CA PRO A 269 -9.58 -19.58 -9.94
C PRO A 269 -8.06 -19.74 -10.05
N ILE A 270 -7.57 -20.36 -11.12
CA ILE A 270 -6.12 -20.52 -11.34
C ILE A 270 -5.47 -19.15 -11.55
N GLN A 271 -6.09 -18.28 -12.34
CA GLN A 271 -5.57 -16.94 -12.59
C GLN A 271 -5.53 -16.10 -11.31
N VAL A 272 -6.59 -16.11 -10.51
CA VAL A 272 -6.62 -15.47 -9.18
C VAL A 272 -5.51 -16.03 -8.27
N GLY A 273 -5.33 -17.36 -8.23
CA GLY A 273 -4.27 -17.98 -7.44
C GLY A 273 -2.86 -17.57 -7.89
N LEU A 274 -2.59 -17.57 -9.20
CA LEU A 274 -1.30 -17.16 -9.76
C LEU A 274 -0.99 -15.69 -9.48
N VAL A 275 -1.99 -14.81 -9.66
CA VAL A 275 -1.88 -13.39 -9.28
C VAL A 275 -1.62 -13.27 -7.78
N GLY A 276 -2.34 -14.04 -6.96
CA GLY A 276 -2.20 -14.03 -5.52
C GLY A 276 -0.80 -14.39 -5.05
N ILE A 277 -0.21 -15.46 -5.60
CA ILE A 277 1.19 -15.83 -5.33
C ILE A 277 2.12 -14.66 -5.66
N CYS A 278 1.94 -14.02 -6.81
CA CYS A 278 2.77 -12.88 -7.19
C CYS A 278 2.62 -11.70 -6.22
N LEU A 279 1.38 -11.34 -5.86
CA LEU A 279 1.09 -10.19 -5.01
C LEU A 279 1.55 -10.38 -3.56
N VAL A 280 1.47 -11.60 -3.01
CA VAL A 280 1.96 -11.93 -1.65
C VAL A 280 3.43 -11.51 -1.49
N PHE A 281 4.26 -11.63 -2.52
CA PHE A 281 5.65 -11.19 -2.50
C PHE A 281 5.85 -9.78 -3.04
N ALA A 282 5.20 -9.44 -4.17
CA ALA A 282 5.41 -8.16 -4.84
C ALA A 282 4.98 -6.97 -3.97
N THR A 283 3.83 -7.06 -3.29
CA THR A 283 3.33 -5.97 -2.43
C THR A 283 4.33 -5.58 -1.34
N PRO A 284 4.77 -6.49 -0.44
CA PRO A 284 5.71 -6.11 0.62
C PRO A 284 7.10 -5.71 0.09
N LEU A 285 7.61 -6.38 -0.95
CA LEU A 285 8.92 -6.07 -1.51
C LEU A 285 8.95 -4.70 -2.20
N CYS A 286 7.91 -4.33 -2.94
CA CYS A 286 7.83 -3.02 -3.58
C CYS A 286 7.53 -1.91 -2.57
N CYS A 287 6.76 -2.17 -1.51
CA CYS A 287 6.62 -1.23 -0.40
C CYS A 287 7.97 -0.96 0.28
N ALA A 288 8.81 -2.00 0.41
CA ALA A 288 10.18 -1.90 0.96
C ALA A 288 11.21 -1.26 0.00
N LEU A 289 10.89 -1.11 -1.28
CA LEU A 289 11.81 -0.62 -2.31
C LEU A 289 12.37 0.77 -1.97
N PHE A 290 11.50 1.69 -1.55
CA PHE A 290 11.88 3.03 -1.13
C PHE A 290 11.72 3.20 0.37
N PRO A 291 12.72 3.76 1.07
CA PRO A 291 12.64 3.99 2.52
C PRO A 291 11.47 4.93 2.85
N GLN A 292 10.88 4.72 4.03
CA GLN A 292 9.76 5.56 4.47
C GLN A 292 10.22 6.96 4.86
N LYS A 293 11.40 7.08 5.47
CA LYS A 293 12.13 8.35 5.62
C LYS A 293 13.12 8.47 4.46
N SER A 294 12.82 9.35 3.50
CA SER A 294 13.70 9.65 2.37
C SER A 294 14.48 10.93 2.63
N SER A 295 15.58 11.15 1.90
CA SER A 295 16.33 12.40 1.97
C SER A 295 16.48 13.07 0.60
N MET A 296 16.67 14.38 0.61
CA MET A 296 16.99 15.18 -0.57
C MET A 296 17.98 16.29 -0.23
N SER A 297 18.71 16.77 -1.23
CA SER A 297 19.60 17.91 -1.06
C SER A 297 18.79 19.21 -0.87
N VAL A 298 19.28 20.09 0.00
CA VAL A 298 18.72 21.43 0.23
C VAL A 298 18.61 22.22 -1.08
N SER A 299 19.59 22.07 -1.99
CA SER A 299 19.58 22.70 -3.32
C SER A 299 18.34 22.38 -4.17
N ARG A 300 17.68 21.25 -3.89
CA ARG A 300 16.48 20.82 -4.60
C ARG A 300 15.18 21.35 -3.99
N LEU A 301 15.22 22.04 -2.86
CA LEU A 301 14.04 22.63 -2.21
C LEU A 301 13.58 23.91 -2.91
N GLU A 302 12.50 24.50 -2.42
CA GLU A 302 12.02 25.83 -2.82
C GLU A 302 13.03 26.92 -2.38
N PRO A 303 13.29 27.96 -3.20
CA PRO A 303 14.28 29.00 -2.86
C PRO A 303 14.06 29.65 -1.49
N ASP A 304 12.81 29.93 -1.13
CA ASP A 304 12.46 30.53 0.17
C ASP A 304 12.83 29.61 1.34
N LEU A 305 12.63 28.30 1.17
CA LEU A 305 12.98 27.31 2.18
C LEU A 305 14.50 27.12 2.27
N GLN A 306 15.21 27.17 1.14
CA GLN A 306 16.67 27.15 1.11
C GLN A 306 17.27 28.31 1.88
N ALA A 307 16.77 29.53 1.67
CA ALA A 307 17.23 30.72 2.38
C ALA A 307 17.01 30.58 3.91
N ARG A 308 15.82 30.13 4.33
CA ARG A 308 15.52 29.90 5.75
C ARG A 308 16.41 28.84 6.39
N ILE A 309 16.74 27.78 5.65
CA ILE A 309 17.66 26.73 6.13
C ILE A 309 19.08 27.28 6.23
N GLN A 310 19.55 28.08 5.26
CA GLN A 310 20.86 28.72 5.33
C GLN A 310 20.99 29.66 6.53
N ASP A 311 19.94 30.43 6.86
CA ASP A 311 19.95 31.33 8.01
C ASP A 311 19.93 30.58 9.35
N SER A 312 19.12 29.52 9.45
CA SER A 312 18.89 28.81 10.72
C SER A 312 19.86 27.65 10.97
N SER A 313 20.46 27.09 9.93
CA SER A 313 21.36 25.92 9.98
C SER A 313 22.37 25.99 8.83
N PRO A 314 23.30 26.96 8.88
CA PRO A 314 24.31 27.15 7.85
C PRO A 314 25.16 25.89 7.69
N GLY A 315 25.26 25.39 6.46
CA GLY A 315 26.03 24.17 6.13
C GLY A 315 25.19 22.89 6.05
N LEU A 316 23.87 22.93 6.32
CA LEU A 316 23.03 21.75 6.12
C LEU A 316 22.89 21.43 4.63
N GLU A 317 23.37 20.25 4.21
CA GLU A 317 23.32 19.84 2.80
C GLU A 317 22.09 19.00 2.44
N ARG A 318 21.53 18.28 3.42
CA ARG A 318 20.45 17.31 3.22
C ARG A 318 19.33 17.51 4.23
N VAL A 319 18.11 17.28 3.77
CA VAL A 319 16.91 17.21 4.59
C VAL A 319 16.22 15.87 4.42
N TYR A 320 15.37 15.53 5.39
CA TYR A 320 14.65 14.26 5.47
C TYR A 320 13.14 14.50 5.47
N PHE A 321 12.38 13.61 4.86
CA PHE A 321 10.92 13.70 4.80
C PHE A 321 10.28 12.32 4.77
N ASN A 322 9.03 12.23 5.18
CA ASN A 322 8.27 10.99 5.13
C ASN A 322 7.62 10.81 3.75
N LYS A 323 7.95 9.71 3.07
CA LYS A 323 7.40 9.34 1.77
C LYS A 323 5.90 9.02 1.84
N GLY A 324 5.45 8.45 2.96
CA GLY A 324 4.14 7.79 3.05
C GLY A 324 4.10 6.41 2.38
N LEU A 325 2.91 5.81 2.33
CA LEU A 325 2.58 4.49 1.75
C LEU A 325 1.70 4.59 0.50
#